data_AF-A0A2R4BIW7-F1
#
_entry.id   AF-A0A2R4BIW7-F1
#
_cell.length_a   1.000
_cell.length_b   1.000
_cell.length_c   1.000
_cell.angle_alpha   90.00
_cell.angle_beta   90.00
_cell.angle_gamma   90.00
#
_symmetry.space_group_name_H-M   'P 1'
#
loop_
_entity.id
_entity.type
_entity.pdbx_description
1 polymer ?
#
loop_
_entity_poly.entity_id
_entity_poly.type
_entity_poly.pdbx_seq_one_letter_code
_entity_poly.pdbx_strand_id
1 'polypeptide(L)' 'MTAEQIAAFQANGGFAPSAVSVVVLGFVFAVLLLWGVWAMRTAYVGWAENRINQRQFLGVCIRFVAMYLVLTFFLLS' A
#
# COMPACT_ATOMS: atom_id res chain seq x y z
N MET A 1 -19.57 -14.02 1.60
CA MET A 1 -19.95 -14.31 2.99
C MET A 1 -21.45 -14.51 3.06
N THR A 2 -21.92 -15.59 3.69
CA THR A 2 -23.34 -15.77 3.99
C THR A 2 -23.76 -14.91 5.19
N ALA A 3 -25.05 -14.64 5.33
CA ALA A 3 -25.57 -13.87 6.47
C ALA A 3 -25.22 -14.52 7.83
N GLU A 4 -25.25 -15.86 7.89
CA GLU A 4 -24.89 -16.64 9.08
C GLU A 4 -23.41 -16.46 9.45
N GLN A 5 -22.51 -16.42 8.47
CA GLN A 5 -21.08 -16.18 8.70
C GLN A 5 -20.82 -14.77 9.23
N ILE A 6 -21.54 -13.76 8.71
CA ILE A 6 -21.42 -12.36 9.18
C ILE A 6 -21.92 -12.26 10.63
N ALA A 7 -23.08 -12.86 10.92
CA ALA A 7 -23.65 -12.87 12.26
C ALA A 7 -22.75 -13.59 13.27
N ALA A 8 -22.21 -14.75 12.91
CA ALA A 8 -21.28 -15.49 13.77
C ALA A 8 -19.98 -14.71 14.02
N PHE A 9 -19.42 -14.05 12.99
CA PHE A 9 -18.24 -13.20 13.15
C PHE A 9 -18.52 -12.02 14.09
N GLN A 10 -19.62 -11.30 13.86
CA GLN A 10 -19.99 -10.15 14.67
C GLN A 10 -20.30 -10.55 16.12
N ALA A 11 -20.93 -11.71 16.34
CA ALA A 11 -21.20 -12.23 17.68
C ALA A 11 -19.93 -12.53 18.49
N ASN A 12 -18.84 -12.95 17.82
CA ASN A 12 -17.55 -13.23 18.48
C ASN A 12 -16.63 -12.01 18.56
N GLY A 13 -16.60 -11.17 17.52
CA GLY A 13 -15.68 -10.04 17.39
C GLY A 13 -16.22 -8.70 17.89
N GLY A 14 -17.54 -8.52 17.96
CA GLY A 14 -18.17 -7.25 18.36
C GLY A 14 -18.16 -6.14 17.30
N PHE A 15 -17.65 -6.40 16.09
CA PHE A 15 -17.63 -5.46 14.96
C PHE A 15 -17.94 -6.17 13.64
N ALA A 16 -18.34 -5.39 12.64
CA ALA A 16 -18.60 -5.90 11.30
C ALA A 16 -17.31 -6.41 10.62
N PRO A 17 -17.36 -7.49 9.83
CA PRO A 17 -16.21 -7.98 9.06
C PRO A 17 -15.57 -6.90 8.18
N SER A 18 -16.37 -5.98 7.64
CA SER A 18 -15.90 -4.87 6.80
C SER A 18 -14.96 -3.92 7.55
N ALA A 19 -15.13 -3.72 8.86
CA ALA A 19 -14.23 -2.89 9.66
C ALA A 19 -12.81 -3.46 9.68
N VAL A 20 -12.68 -4.79 9.78
CA VAL A 20 -11.37 -5.48 9.72
C VAL A 20 -10.75 -5.32 8.36
N SER A 21 -11.52 -5.53 7.28
CA SER A 21 -11.03 -5.32 5.92
C SER A 21 -10.47 -3.91 5.72
N VAL A 22 -11.17 -2.88 6.21
CA VAL A 22 -10.71 -1.49 6.14
C VAL A 22 -9.38 -1.29 6.88
N VAL A 23 -9.28 -1.78 8.12
CA VAL A 23 -8.05 -1.66 8.93
C VAL A 23 -6.88 -2.38 8.28
N VAL A 24 -7.09 -3.62 7.80
CA VAL A 24 -6.05 -4.43 7.16
C VAL A 24 -5.59 -3.78 5.86
N LEU A 25 -6.52 -3.35 5.00
CA LEU A 25 -6.17 -2.66 3.75
C LEU A 25 -5.45 -1.34 4.03
N GLY A 26 -5.93 -0.55 4.99
CA GLY A 26 -5.27 0.67 5.43
C GLY A 26 -3.85 0.42 5.92
N PHE A 27 -3.63 -0.64 6.71
CA PHE A 27 -2.32 -1.04 7.17
C PHE A 27 -1.39 -1.43 6.01
N VAL A 28 -1.88 -2.20 5.04
CA VAL A 28 -1.12 -2.57 3.83
C VAL A 28 -0.68 -1.31 3.07
N PHE A 29 -1.58 -0.35 2.83
CA PHE A 29 -1.23 0.89 2.15
C PHE A 29 -0.26 1.76 2.97
N ALA A 30 -0.40 1.81 4.30
CA ALA A 30 0.53 2.54 5.15
C ALA A 30 1.95 1.97 5.05
N VAL A 31 2.11 0.64 5.13
CA VAL A 31 3.41 -0.03 4.94
C VAL A 31 3.96 0.23 3.54
N LEU A 32 3.11 0.16 2.51
CA LEU A 32 3.50 0.43 1.13
C LEU A 32 4.04 1.86 0.94
N LEU A 33 3.38 2.85 1.55
CA LEU A 33 3.80 4.26 1.51
C LEU A 33 5.13 4.48 2.24
N LEU A 34 5.28 3.92 3.45
CA LEU A 34 6.54 4.00 4.20
C LEU A 34 7.70 3.38 3.40
N TRP A 35 7.46 2.22 2.79
CA TRP A 35 8.43 1.58 1.92
C TRP A 35 8.74 2.43 0.68
N GLY A 36 7.74 3.03 0.06
CA GLY A 36 7.91 3.94 -1.08
C GLY A 36 8.80 5.14 -0.76
N VAL A 37 8.56 5.78 0.39
CA VAL A 37 9.38 6.90 0.89
C VAL A 37 10.82 6.45 1.09
N TRP A 38 11.03 5.29 1.71
CA TRP A 38 12.38 4.74 1.89
C TRP A 38 13.09 4.45 0.57
N ALA A 39 12.38 3.85 -0.40
CA ALA A 39 12.91 3.55 -1.73
C ALA A 39 13.28 4.84 -2.49
N MET A 40 12.41 5.86 -2.48
CA MET A 40 12.67 7.17 -3.08
C MET A 40 13.84 7.89 -2.40
N ARG A 41 13.93 7.84 -1.06
CA ARG A 41 15.07 8.40 -0.33
C ARG A 41 16.38 7.75 -0.77
N THR A 42 16.41 6.43 -0.88
CA THR A 42 17.61 5.68 -1.30
C THR A 42 18.03 6.04 -2.73
N ALA A 43 17.06 6.13 -3.64
CA ALA A 43 17.31 6.58 -5.01
C ALA A 43 17.76 8.05 -5.08
N TYR A 44 17.18 8.92 -4.26
CA TYR A 44 17.57 10.34 -4.15
C TYR A 44 19.02 10.47 -3.71
N VAL A 45 19.45 9.75 -2.66
CA VAL A 45 20.85 9.75 -2.20
C VAL A 45 21.77 9.26 -3.32
N GLY A 46 21.41 8.17 -4.01
CA GLY A 46 22.18 7.67 -5.15
C GLY A 46 22.29 8.68 -6.30
N TRP A 47 21.25 9.46 -6.56
CA TRP A 47 21.26 10.51 -7.59
C TRP A 47 22.10 11.70 -7.16
N ALA A 48 21.97 12.15 -5.91
CA ALA A 48 22.75 13.25 -5.35
C ALA A 48 24.26 12.94 -5.32
N GLU A 49 24.63 11.67 -5.13
CA GLU A 49 26.02 11.19 -5.19
C GLU A 49 26.49 10.86 -6.62
N ASN A 50 25.72 11.19 -7.66
CA ASN A 50 26.00 10.86 -9.08
C ASN A 50 26.23 9.36 -9.36
N ARG A 51 25.73 8.46 -8.50
CA ARG A 51 25.78 7.00 -8.72
C ARG A 51 24.71 6.52 -9.69
N ILE A 52 23.61 7.25 -9.79
CA ILE A 52 22.52 7.00 -10.75
C ILE A 52 22.14 8.29 -11.48
N ASN A 53 21.69 8.17 -12.73
CA ASN A 53 21.25 9.31 -13.52
C ASN A 53 19.77 9.66 -13.25
N GLN A 54 19.35 10.88 -13.60
CA GLN A 54 18.00 11.40 -13.36
C GLN A 54 16.89 10.50 -13.93
N ARG A 55 17.10 9.86 -15.09
CA ARG A 55 16.14 8.92 -15.68
C ARG A 55 15.89 7.70 -14.80
N GLN A 56 16.92 7.20 -14.10
CA GLN A 56 16.79 6.06 -13.20
C GLN A 56 16.03 6.45 -11.93
N PHE A 57 16.33 7.63 -11.37
CA PHE A 57 15.57 8.18 -10.23
C PHE A 57 14.09 8.37 -10.57
N LEU A 58 13.76 9.05 -11.68
CA LEU A 58 12.38 9.20 -12.15
C LEU A 58 11.70 7.85 -12.40
N GLY A 59 12.44 6.86 -12.92
CA GLY A 59 11.94 5.50 -13.09
C GLY A 59 11.50 4.85 -11.77
N VAL A 60 12.21 5.08 -10.67
CA VAL A 60 11.80 4.60 -9.33
C VAL A 60 10.50 5.26 -8.90
N CYS A 61 10.40 6.58 -9.02
CA CYS A 61 9.19 7.33 -8.65
C CYS A 61 7.96 6.88 -9.46
N ILE A 62 8.11 6.74 -10.79
CA ILE A 62 7.02 6.31 -11.67
C ILE A 62 6.58 4.88 -11.34
N ARG A 63 7.51 3.95 -11.12
CA ARG A 63 7.18 2.57 -10.74
C ARG A 63 6.43 2.51 -9.42
N PHE A 64 6.85 3.30 -8.44
CA PHE A 64 6.16 3.38 -7.16
C PHE A 64 4.72 3.90 -7.32
N VAL A 65 4.54 5.01 -8.06
CA VAL A 65 3.21 5.59 -8.33
C VAL A 65 2.33 4.61 -9.09
N ALA A 66 2.84 3.98 -10.14
CA ALA A 66 2.10 2.99 -10.91
C ALA A 66 1.67 1.80 -10.06
N MET A 67 2.58 1.24 -9.25
CA MET A 67 2.26 0.14 -8.33
C MET A 67 1.21 0.55 -7.29
N TYR A 68 1.35 1.74 -6.70
CA TYR A 68 0.39 2.27 -5.73
C TYR A 68 -1.01 2.38 -6.36
N LEU A 69 -1.12 3.02 -7.52
CA LEU A 69 -2.40 3.19 -8.22
C LEU A 69 -3.05 1.86 -8.61
N VAL A 70 -2.25 0.91 -9.13
CA VAL A 70 -2.72 -0.42 -9.51
C VAL A 70 -3.26 -1.15 -8.28
N LEU A 71 -2.54 -1.14 -7.16
CA LEU A 71 -2.99 -1.77 -5.92
C LEU A 71 -4.22 -1.08 -5.33
N THR A 72 -4.25 0.26 -5.32
CA THR A 72 -5.44 1.02 -4.88
C THR A 72 -6.66 0.65 -5.70
N PHE A 73 -6.54 0.58 -7.03
CA PHE A 73 -7.62 0.15 -7.89
C PHE A 73 -8.06 -1.26 -7.53
N PHE A 74 -7.18 -2.27 -7.60
CA PHE A 74 -7.57 -3.67 -7.38
C PHE A 74 -8.07 -3.99 -5.95
N LEU A 75 -7.57 -3.29 -4.93
CA LEU A 75 -7.91 -3.58 -3.54
C LEU A 75 -9.10 -2.77 -3.00
N LEU A 76 -9.45 -1.66 -3.65
CA LEU A 76 -10.56 -0.79 -3.22
C LEU A 76 -11.72 -0.71 -4.23
N SER A 77 -11.57 -1.26 -5.44
CA SER A 77 -12.67 -1.43 -6.42
C SER A 77 -13.52 -2.65 -6.09
#